data_AF-A0A9D7QGT7-F1
#
_entry.id   AF-A0A9D7QGT7-F1
#
_cell.length_a   1.000
_cell.length_b   1.000
_cell.length_c   1.000
_cell.angle_alpha   90.00
_cell.angle_beta   90.00
_cell.angle_gamma   90.00
#
_symmetry.space_group_name_H-M   'P 1'
#
loop_
_entity.id
_entity.type
_entity.pdbx_description
1 polymer ?
#
loop_
_entity_poly.entity_id
_entity_poly.type
_entity_poly.pdbx_seq_one_letter_code
_entity_poly.pdbx_strand_id
1 'polypeptide(L)'
;MTGKDEFFLGLRTPMEMIEGDHWLVPFLDGAPRIRKPPLLYWATRISYEIFGISLASARLVSVLFAALLVVATAGIARRLAGQAETGWIAGCILLGCLGMASEARRLMLDVPVAALSTAAFWSLLVWLDSGKKRWLTATSVLLAAGFLTKGPIVALVCGGGCLALLASGRLRLAQLRQQFVPLAVHALLIAALAFPWFFVVRALYPDAADLVLADELESRRFFNFSPGILLSLLNIALPWSSSSSLPPGRRGSARYPIVCCCSGFRHLPAPSPSSRASTAT
;
A
#
# COMPACT_ATOMS: atom_id res chain seq x y z
N MET A 1 3.37 -17.67 12.11
CA MET A 1 2.73 -16.45 11.57
C MET A 1 3.36 -15.24 12.24
N THR A 2 3.70 -14.19 11.51
CA THR A 2 4.58 -13.12 12.02
C THR A 2 3.81 -11.90 12.54
N GLY A 3 2.49 -11.81 12.31
CA GLY A 3 1.60 -10.81 12.92
C GLY A 3 0.13 -10.97 12.54
N LYS A 4 -0.76 -10.29 13.30
CA LYS A 4 -2.22 -10.29 13.08
C LYS A 4 -2.57 -9.77 11.67
N ASP A 5 -1.89 -8.73 11.21
CA ASP A 5 -2.16 -8.11 9.91
C ASP A 5 -1.78 -9.01 8.73
N GLU A 6 -0.64 -9.70 8.81
CA GLU A 6 -0.20 -10.68 7.79
C GLU A 6 -1.22 -11.82 7.67
N PHE A 7 -1.76 -12.28 8.80
CA PHE A 7 -2.77 -13.34 8.80
C PHE A 7 -4.05 -12.92 8.07
N PHE A 8 -4.58 -11.73 8.36
CA PHE A 8 -5.78 -11.24 7.68
C PHE A 8 -5.53 -10.91 6.21
N LEU A 9 -4.39 -10.28 5.89
CA LEU A 9 -4.06 -9.89 4.53
C LEU A 9 -3.75 -11.10 3.64
N GLY A 10 -2.96 -12.03 4.16
CA GLY A 10 -2.34 -13.07 3.36
C GLY A 10 -3.04 -14.40 3.35
N LEU A 11 -3.80 -14.74 4.40
CA LEU A 11 -4.46 -16.04 4.52
C LEU A 11 -5.97 -15.89 4.53
N ARG A 12 -6.51 -15.20 5.54
CA ARG A 12 -7.94 -15.26 5.81
C ARG A 12 -8.79 -14.62 4.70
N THR A 13 -8.45 -13.40 4.29
CA THR A 13 -9.20 -12.70 3.22
C THR A 13 -9.11 -13.46 1.88
N PRO A 14 -7.92 -13.87 1.39
CA PRO A 14 -7.84 -14.63 0.14
C PRO A 14 -8.53 -15.99 0.20
N MET A 15 -8.52 -16.69 1.34
CA MET A 15 -9.23 -17.95 1.51
C MET A 15 -10.75 -17.76 1.43
N GLU A 16 -11.31 -16.79 2.16
CA GLU A 16 -12.75 -16.49 2.08
C GLU A 16 -13.16 -16.03 0.66
N MET A 17 -12.29 -15.31 -0.04
CA MET A 17 -12.51 -14.97 -1.46
C MET A 17 -12.56 -16.19 -2.38
N ILE A 18 -11.78 -17.23 -2.10
CA ILE A 18 -11.80 -18.48 -2.85
C ILE A 18 -13.05 -19.30 -2.48
N GLU A 19 -13.35 -19.44 -1.19
CA GLU A 19 -14.50 -20.21 -0.69
C GLU A 19 -15.85 -19.62 -1.14
N GLY A 20 -15.99 -18.30 -1.12
CA GLY A 20 -17.20 -17.59 -1.57
C GLY A 20 -17.22 -17.22 -3.05
N ASP A 21 -16.20 -17.64 -3.82
CA ASP A 21 -15.96 -17.23 -5.22
C ASP A 21 -16.07 -15.71 -5.48
N HIS A 22 -15.64 -14.92 -4.49
CA HIS A 22 -15.63 -13.47 -4.57
C HIS A 22 -14.33 -13.01 -5.26
N TRP A 23 -14.36 -12.80 -6.58
CA TRP A 23 -13.19 -12.29 -7.30
C TRP A 23 -13.02 -10.78 -7.13
N LEU A 24 -14.10 -10.02 -7.28
CA LEU A 24 -13.99 -8.57 -7.46
C LEU A 24 -13.80 -7.81 -6.15
N VAL A 25 -14.56 -8.16 -5.11
CA VAL A 25 -14.56 -7.47 -3.81
C VAL A 25 -14.00 -8.42 -2.76
N PRO A 26 -12.98 -8.03 -1.98
CA PRO A 26 -12.47 -8.87 -0.89
C PRO A 26 -13.52 -9.06 0.21
N PHE A 27 -13.59 -10.27 0.77
CA PHE A 27 -14.52 -10.62 1.86
C PHE A 27 -13.77 -11.11 3.10
N LEU A 28 -14.28 -10.76 4.27
CA LEU A 28 -13.76 -11.23 5.55
C LEU A 28 -14.92 -11.30 6.58
N ASP A 29 -15.04 -12.41 7.29
CA ASP A 29 -16.10 -12.64 8.29
C ASP A 29 -17.52 -12.47 7.72
N GLY A 30 -17.73 -12.82 6.44
CA GLY A 30 -19.03 -12.63 5.78
C GLY A 30 -19.38 -11.18 5.43
N ALA A 31 -18.45 -10.24 5.61
CA ALA A 31 -18.61 -8.83 5.24
C ALA A 31 -17.58 -8.38 4.19
N PRO A 32 -17.92 -7.42 3.31
CA PRO A 32 -16.98 -6.91 2.32
C PRO A 32 -15.86 -6.09 2.99
N ARG A 33 -14.61 -6.47 2.74
CA ARG A 33 -13.40 -5.84 3.28
C ARG A 33 -12.89 -4.75 2.35
N ILE A 34 -13.49 -3.56 2.44
CA ILE A 34 -13.27 -2.45 1.49
C ILE A 34 -12.19 -1.46 1.94
N ARG A 35 -11.76 -1.50 3.21
CA ARG A 35 -10.78 -0.55 3.77
C ARG A 35 -9.45 -0.50 3.01
N LYS A 36 -9.07 -1.60 2.35
CA LYS A 36 -7.85 -1.70 1.55
C LYS A 36 -8.22 -2.12 0.14
N PRO A 37 -7.64 -1.49 -0.91
CA PRO A 37 -7.97 -1.85 -2.27
C PRO A 37 -7.39 -3.22 -2.67
N PRO A 38 -7.86 -3.79 -3.79
CA PRO A 38 -7.94 -5.24 -3.95
C PRO A 38 -6.67 -5.90 -4.47
N LEU A 39 -5.69 -5.14 -4.98
CA LEU A 39 -4.61 -5.70 -5.81
C LEU A 39 -3.82 -6.79 -5.08
N LEU A 40 -3.48 -6.56 -3.81
CA LEU A 40 -2.71 -7.54 -3.05
C LEU A 40 -3.51 -8.83 -2.86
N TYR A 41 -4.82 -8.73 -2.62
CA TYR A 41 -5.69 -9.89 -2.47
C TYR A 41 -5.82 -10.67 -3.77
N TRP A 42 -5.97 -9.99 -4.91
CA TRP A 42 -5.97 -10.63 -6.23
C TRP A 42 -4.65 -11.36 -6.50
N ALA A 43 -3.51 -10.71 -6.22
CA ALA A 43 -2.21 -11.33 -6.40
C ALA A 43 -2.01 -12.56 -5.51
N THR A 44 -2.47 -12.50 -4.25
CA THR A 44 -2.41 -13.64 -3.33
C THR A 44 -3.36 -14.77 -3.73
N ARG A 45 -4.59 -14.46 -4.17
CA ARG A 45 -5.53 -15.46 -4.69
C ARG A 45 -4.94 -16.20 -5.90
N ILE A 46 -4.39 -15.48 -6.88
CA ILE A 46 -3.71 -16.09 -8.04
C ILE A 46 -2.56 -17.01 -7.58
N SER A 47 -1.77 -16.58 -6.59
CA SER A 47 -0.70 -17.41 -6.02
C SER A 47 -1.24 -18.69 -5.37
N TYR A 48 -2.38 -18.62 -4.68
CA TYR A 48 -3.04 -19.77 -4.07
C TYR A 48 -3.61 -20.74 -5.09
N GLU A 49 -4.16 -20.25 -6.20
CA GLU A 49 -4.67 -21.09 -7.28
C GLU A 49 -3.55 -21.82 -8.03
N ILE A 50 -2.35 -21.23 -8.13
CA ILE A 50 -1.21 -21.84 -8.83
C ILE A 50 -0.39 -22.77 -7.92
N PHE A 51 -0.09 -22.35 -6.68
CA PHE A 51 0.86 -23.02 -5.79
C PHE A 51 0.19 -23.71 -4.59
N GLY A 52 -1.14 -23.60 -4.47
CA GLY A 52 -1.89 -24.08 -3.31
C GLY A 52 -1.89 -23.11 -2.13
N ILE A 53 -2.82 -23.33 -1.20
CA ILE A 53 -2.99 -22.50 -0.01
C ILE A 53 -1.88 -22.83 0.99
N SER A 54 -0.94 -21.90 1.16
CA SER A 54 0.12 -22.03 2.15
C SER A 54 0.67 -20.65 2.54
N LEU A 55 1.44 -20.59 3.63
CA LEU A 55 2.14 -19.36 3.98
C LEU A 55 3.24 -19.03 2.96
N ALA A 56 3.86 -20.05 2.35
CA ALA A 56 4.91 -19.87 1.35
C ALA A 56 4.38 -19.23 0.08
N SER A 57 3.22 -19.69 -0.43
CA SER A 57 2.57 -19.11 -1.60
C SER A 57 2.07 -17.69 -1.36
N ALA A 58 1.58 -17.36 -0.16
CA ALA A 58 1.25 -15.98 0.19
C ALA A 58 2.51 -15.09 0.19
N ARG A 59 3.60 -15.56 0.82
CA ARG A 59 4.86 -14.80 0.92
C ARG A 59 5.57 -14.67 -0.42
N LEU A 60 5.38 -15.61 -1.35
CA LEU A 60 5.92 -15.52 -2.71
C LEU A 60 5.53 -14.20 -3.37
N VAL A 61 4.29 -13.73 -3.20
CA VAL A 61 3.83 -12.44 -3.72
C VAL A 61 4.68 -11.28 -3.19
N SER A 62 4.93 -11.25 -1.88
CA SER A 62 5.77 -10.21 -1.25
C SER A 62 7.22 -10.26 -1.75
N VAL A 63 7.77 -11.47 -1.90
CA VAL A 63 9.13 -11.69 -2.42
C VAL A 63 9.26 -11.20 -3.87
N LEU A 64 8.24 -11.43 -4.72
CA LEU A 64 8.24 -10.93 -6.10
C LEU A 64 8.23 -9.40 -6.15
N PHE A 65 7.45 -8.74 -5.30
CA PHE A 65 7.48 -7.28 -5.19
C PHE A 65 8.82 -6.78 -4.63
N ALA A 66 9.41 -7.47 -3.65
CA ALA A 66 10.73 -7.12 -3.15
C ALA A 66 11.81 -7.22 -4.24
N ALA A 67 11.77 -8.27 -5.07
CA ALA A 67 12.66 -8.42 -6.21
C ALA A 67 12.48 -7.27 -7.23
N LEU A 68 11.23 -6.91 -7.54
CA LEU A 68 10.93 -5.77 -8.40
C LEU A 68 11.50 -4.46 -7.83
N LEU A 69 11.35 -4.23 -6.52
CA LEU A 69 11.89 -3.06 -5.83
C LEU A 69 13.41 -2.98 -5.95
N VAL A 70 14.11 -4.10 -5.78
CA VAL A 70 15.57 -4.20 -5.93
C VAL A 70 16.00 -3.86 -7.36
N VAL A 71 15.36 -4.46 -8.35
CA VAL A 71 15.65 -4.20 -9.77
C VAL A 71 15.39 -2.74 -10.13
N ALA A 72 14.27 -2.17 -9.67
CA ALA A 72 13.93 -0.77 -9.92
C ALA A 72 14.93 0.18 -9.27
N THR A 73 15.36 -0.11 -8.04
CA THR A 73 16.38 0.67 -7.32
C THR A 73 17.72 0.64 -8.06
N ALA A 74 18.16 -0.55 -8.48
CA ALA A 74 19.38 -0.71 -9.26
C ALA A 74 19.30 0.06 -10.60
N GLY A 75 18.13 0.00 -11.25
CA GLY A 75 17.86 0.71 -12.50
C GLY A 75 17.92 2.24 -12.36
N ILE A 76 17.36 2.79 -11.28
CA ILE A 76 17.42 4.22 -10.95
C ILE A 76 18.87 4.63 -10.66
N ALA A 77 19.57 3.90 -9.80
CA ALA A 77 20.95 4.19 -9.43
C ALA A 77 21.88 4.19 -10.65
N ARG A 78 21.76 3.17 -11.52
CA ARG A 78 22.48 3.12 -12.80
C ARG A 78 22.21 4.35 -13.66
N ARG A 79 20.95 4.75 -13.79
CA ARG A 79 20.56 5.90 -14.63
C ARG A 79 21.04 7.23 -14.04
N LEU A 80 21.07 7.37 -12.72
CA LEU A 80 21.48 8.61 -12.07
C LEU A 80 23.01 8.80 -12.02
N ALA A 81 23.76 7.71 -11.89
CA ALA A 81 25.23 7.71 -11.84
C ALA A 81 25.89 7.50 -13.21
N GLY A 82 25.15 6.97 -14.20
CA GLY A 82 25.67 6.66 -15.54
C GLY A 82 26.55 5.40 -15.59
N GLN A 83 26.69 4.67 -14.48
CA GLN A 83 27.55 3.50 -14.36
C GLN A 83 26.74 2.27 -13.95
N ALA A 84 26.97 1.14 -14.63
CA ALA A 84 26.28 -0.12 -14.32
C ALA A 84 26.62 -0.63 -12.91
N GLU A 85 27.88 -0.46 -12.50
CA GLU A 85 28.39 -0.88 -11.20
C GLU A 85 27.61 -0.25 -10.04
N THR A 86 27.34 1.07 -10.09
CA THR A 86 26.55 1.76 -9.07
C THR A 86 25.13 1.18 -8.95
N GLY A 87 24.55 0.72 -10.06
CA GLY A 87 23.26 0.05 -10.06
C GLY A 87 23.29 -1.27 -9.29
N TRP A 88 24.28 -2.11 -9.59
CA TRP A 88 24.45 -3.40 -8.89
C TRP A 88 24.72 -3.20 -7.40
N ILE A 89 25.61 -2.27 -7.05
CA ILE A 89 25.92 -1.94 -5.65
C ILE A 89 24.66 -1.48 -4.92
N ALA A 90 23.87 -0.57 -5.50
CA ALA A 90 22.63 -0.11 -4.89
C ALA A 90 21.61 -1.24 -4.66
N GLY A 91 21.48 -2.15 -5.64
CA GLY A 91 20.63 -3.34 -5.50
C GLY A 91 21.11 -4.27 -4.38
N CYS A 92 22.42 -4.54 -4.29
CA CYS A 92 23.03 -5.35 -3.24
C CYS A 92 22.89 -4.72 -1.85
N ILE A 93 23.07 -3.40 -1.73
CA ILE A 93 22.85 -2.66 -0.48
C ILE A 93 21.40 -2.83 -0.01
N LEU A 94 20.43 -2.67 -0.92
CA LEU A 94 19.02 -2.83 -0.58
C LEU A 94 18.67 -4.26 -0.19
N LEU A 95 19.18 -5.26 -0.92
CA LEU A 95 19.03 -6.68 -0.59
C LEU A 95 19.65 -7.03 0.77
N GLY A 96 20.83 -6.47 1.07
CA GLY A 96 21.56 -6.68 2.32
C GLY A 96 20.97 -5.94 3.52
N CYS A 97 20.05 -5.00 3.30
CA CYS A 97 19.40 -4.26 4.38
C CYS A 97 18.50 -5.19 5.20
N LEU A 98 18.77 -5.29 6.51
CA LEU A 98 18.01 -6.16 7.41
C LEU A 98 16.51 -5.85 7.41
N GLY A 99 16.15 -4.56 7.30
CA GLY A 99 14.75 -4.14 7.18
C GLY A 99 14.09 -4.73 5.93
N MET A 100 14.76 -4.67 4.79
CA MET A 100 14.23 -5.22 3.55
C MET A 100 14.12 -6.75 3.61
N ALA A 101 15.13 -7.42 4.17
CA ALA A 101 15.10 -8.88 4.36
C ALA A 101 13.95 -9.31 5.29
N SER A 102 13.67 -8.56 6.37
CA SER A 102 12.54 -8.81 7.26
C SER A 102 11.20 -8.61 6.55
N GLU A 103 11.02 -7.45 5.90
CA GLU A 103 9.74 -7.06 5.31
C GLU A 103 9.39 -7.85 4.05
N ALA A 104 10.38 -8.24 3.24
CA ALA A 104 10.16 -9.09 2.05
C ALA A 104 9.55 -10.47 2.39
N ARG A 105 9.78 -10.97 3.61
CA ARG A 105 9.26 -12.26 4.08
C ARG A 105 7.90 -12.15 4.76
N ARG A 106 7.35 -10.94 4.87
CA ARG A 106 6.02 -10.68 5.43
C ARG A 106 5.12 -10.20 4.30
N LEU A 107 3.91 -10.74 4.21
CA LEU A 107 2.94 -10.22 3.24
C LEU A 107 2.25 -8.98 3.83
N MET A 108 2.92 -7.83 3.67
CA MET A 108 2.41 -6.51 4.03
C MET A 108 2.30 -5.62 2.79
N LEU A 109 1.52 -4.53 2.90
CA LEU A 109 1.28 -3.61 1.78
C LEU A 109 2.48 -2.71 1.45
N ASP A 110 3.40 -2.52 2.40
CA ASP A 110 4.47 -1.53 2.29
C ASP A 110 5.47 -1.87 1.18
N VAL A 111 5.91 -3.12 1.11
CA VAL A 111 6.85 -3.59 0.08
C VAL A 111 6.26 -3.54 -1.33
N PRO A 112 5.04 -4.05 -1.59
CA PRO A 112 4.39 -3.90 -2.89
C PRO A 112 4.22 -2.45 -3.33
N VAL A 113 3.80 -1.55 -2.43
CA VAL A 113 3.64 -0.13 -2.75
C VAL A 113 4.98 0.51 -3.09
N ALA A 114 6.01 0.25 -2.29
CA ALA A 114 7.36 0.75 -2.54
C ALA A 114 7.90 0.23 -3.88
N ALA A 115 7.70 -1.06 -4.18
CA ALA A 115 8.10 -1.68 -5.43
C ALA A 115 7.42 -1.02 -6.64
N LEU A 116 6.10 -0.89 -6.59
CA LEU A 116 5.30 -0.31 -7.68
C LEU A 116 5.62 1.18 -7.89
N SER A 117 5.76 1.97 -6.82
CA SER A 117 6.14 3.38 -6.95
C SER A 117 7.54 3.57 -7.50
N THR A 118 8.50 2.75 -7.03
CA THR A 118 9.90 2.83 -7.46
C THR A 118 10.06 2.36 -8.91
N ALA A 119 9.38 1.29 -9.30
CA ALA A 119 9.35 0.81 -10.68
C ALA A 119 8.63 1.81 -11.62
N ALA A 120 7.57 2.48 -11.15
CA ALA A 120 6.90 3.53 -11.91
C ALA A 120 7.83 4.71 -12.16
N PHE A 121 8.56 5.16 -11.13
CA PHE A 121 9.55 6.22 -11.25
C PHE A 121 10.72 5.82 -12.16
N TRP A 122 11.22 4.59 -12.03
CA TRP A 122 12.25 4.09 -12.92
C TRP A 122 11.80 4.08 -14.39
N SER A 123 10.60 3.56 -14.66
CA SER A 123 10.01 3.56 -16.00
C SER A 123 9.84 4.98 -16.55
N LEU A 124 9.49 5.94 -15.68
CA LEU A 124 9.37 7.35 -16.04
C LEU A 124 10.74 7.93 -16.44
N LEU A 125 11.81 7.61 -15.71
CA LEU A 125 13.17 8.01 -16.07
C LEU A 125 13.55 7.48 -17.46
N VAL A 126 13.25 6.21 -17.74
CA VAL A 126 13.51 5.60 -19.05
C VAL A 126 12.68 6.25 -20.16
N TRP A 127 11.44 6.66 -19.87
CA TRP A 127 10.64 7.45 -20.81
C TRP A 127 11.26 8.81 -21.09
N LEU A 128 11.71 9.54 -20.06
CA LEU A 128 12.38 10.83 -20.22
C LEU A 128 13.65 10.73 -21.09
N ASP A 129 14.38 9.63 -20.98
CA ASP A 129 15.60 9.40 -21.76
C ASP A 129 15.32 8.95 -23.20
N SER A 130 14.30 8.11 -23.41
CA SER A 130 14.06 7.45 -24.71
C SER A 130 12.92 8.03 -25.54
N GLY A 131 12.02 8.81 -24.94
CA GLY A 131 10.79 9.33 -25.55
C GLY A 131 9.74 8.26 -25.93
N LYS A 132 10.01 6.96 -25.71
CA LYS A 132 9.13 5.87 -26.16
C LYS A 132 7.90 5.77 -25.28
N LYS A 133 6.70 5.91 -25.88
CA LYS A 133 5.40 5.89 -25.18
C LYS A 133 5.17 4.65 -24.32
N ARG A 134 5.70 3.48 -24.70
CA ARG A 134 5.57 2.22 -23.93
C ARG A 134 6.01 2.36 -22.48
N TRP A 135 7.04 3.17 -22.20
CA TRP A 135 7.55 3.37 -20.85
C TRP A 135 6.67 4.30 -20.03
N LEU A 136 6.06 5.29 -20.67
CA LEU A 136 5.03 6.13 -20.05
C LEU A 136 3.77 5.30 -19.73
N THR A 137 3.37 4.41 -20.63
CA THR A 137 2.28 3.45 -20.39
C THR A 137 2.62 2.51 -19.23
N ALA A 138 3.84 1.99 -19.17
CA ALA A 138 4.29 1.18 -18.04
C ALA A 138 4.24 1.96 -16.71
N THR A 139 4.68 3.23 -16.69
CA THR A 139 4.54 4.11 -15.52
C THR A 139 3.08 4.26 -15.10
N SER A 140 2.15 4.51 -16.03
CA SER A 140 0.71 4.60 -15.73
C SER A 140 0.15 3.32 -15.13
N VAL A 141 0.46 2.16 -15.71
CA VAL A 141 -0.02 0.87 -15.22
C VAL A 141 0.52 0.59 -13.82
N LEU A 142 1.81 0.86 -13.57
CA LEU A 142 2.43 0.66 -12.25
C LEU A 142 1.86 1.62 -11.19
N LEU A 143 1.57 2.87 -11.55
CA LEU A 143 0.91 3.83 -10.65
C LEU A 143 -0.52 3.41 -10.34
N ALA A 144 -1.28 2.96 -11.34
CA ALA A 144 -2.65 2.46 -11.13
C ALA A 144 -2.65 1.21 -10.22
N ALA A 145 -1.73 0.27 -10.46
CA ALA A 145 -1.55 -0.90 -9.61
C ALA A 145 -1.17 -0.49 -8.16
N GLY A 146 -0.23 0.43 -7.98
CA GLY A 146 0.13 0.91 -6.65
C GLY A 146 -1.03 1.60 -5.93
N PHE A 147 -1.87 2.32 -6.69
CA PHE A 147 -3.10 2.93 -6.17
C PHE A 147 -4.09 1.88 -5.69
N LEU A 148 -4.26 0.79 -6.44
CA LEU A 148 -5.06 -0.36 -6.03
C LEU A 148 -4.44 -1.20 -4.91
N THR A 149 -3.23 -0.88 -4.43
CA THR A 149 -2.62 -1.53 -3.26
C THR A 149 -2.85 -0.74 -1.97
N LYS A 150 -2.51 0.56 -1.96
CA LYS A 150 -2.56 1.38 -0.73
C LYS A 150 -2.99 2.83 -1.01
N GLY A 151 -3.66 3.07 -2.13
CA GLY A 151 -4.21 4.37 -2.50
C GLY A 151 -3.15 5.38 -2.97
N PRO A 152 -3.35 6.68 -2.73
CA PRO A 152 -2.60 7.76 -3.38
C PRO A 152 -1.13 7.86 -2.98
N ILE A 153 -0.69 7.13 -1.94
CA ILE A 153 0.70 7.18 -1.46
C ILE A 153 1.73 6.78 -2.53
N VAL A 154 1.35 5.94 -3.50
CA VAL A 154 2.21 5.57 -4.64
C VAL A 154 2.62 6.79 -5.46
N ALA A 155 1.70 7.75 -5.63
CA ALA A 155 1.93 8.96 -6.41
C ALA A 155 2.84 9.93 -5.66
N LEU A 156 2.85 9.89 -4.33
CA LEU A 156 3.72 10.74 -3.51
C LEU A 156 5.19 10.37 -3.71
N VAL A 157 5.54 9.09 -3.76
CA VAL A 157 6.92 8.65 -3.96
C VAL A 157 7.39 8.96 -5.39
N CYS A 158 6.60 8.59 -6.40
CA CYS A 158 6.93 8.87 -7.80
C CYS A 158 6.98 10.39 -8.08
N GLY A 159 6.00 11.14 -7.54
CA GLY A 159 5.93 12.59 -7.62
C GLY A 159 7.07 13.28 -6.88
N GLY A 160 7.47 12.79 -5.71
CA GLY A 160 8.64 13.26 -4.97
C GLY A 160 9.93 13.11 -5.78
N GLY A 161 10.09 11.97 -6.47
CA GLY A 161 11.18 11.78 -7.43
C GLY A 161 11.14 12.80 -8.58
N CYS A 162 9.97 13.10 -9.13
CA CYS A 162 9.80 14.13 -10.16
C CYS A 162 10.17 15.52 -9.65
N LEU A 163 9.74 15.87 -8.43
CA LEU A 163 10.08 17.13 -7.77
C LEU A 163 11.59 17.25 -7.53
N ALA A 164 12.26 16.18 -7.12
CA ALA A 164 13.71 16.15 -6.96
C ALA A 164 14.44 16.38 -8.31
N LEU A 165 13.93 15.84 -9.42
CA LEU A 165 14.48 16.10 -10.75
C LEU A 165 14.28 17.55 -11.19
N LEU A 166 13.13 18.15 -10.88
CA LEU A 166 12.86 19.58 -11.14
C LEU A 166 13.79 20.47 -10.30
N ALA A 167 13.92 20.18 -9.00
CA ALA A 167 14.77 20.93 -8.08
C ALA A 167 16.25 20.84 -8.43
N SER A 168 16.71 19.68 -8.91
CA SER A 168 18.10 19.49 -9.38
C SER A 168 18.37 20.04 -10.78
N GLY A 169 17.35 20.61 -11.46
CA GLY A 169 17.46 21.13 -12.83
C GLY A 169 17.63 20.04 -13.90
N ARG A 170 17.58 18.75 -13.53
CA ARG A 170 17.66 17.62 -14.45
C ARG A 170 16.39 17.43 -15.28
N LEU A 171 15.27 17.99 -14.82
CA LEU A 171 14.01 18.07 -15.55
C LEU A 171 13.59 19.53 -15.64
N ARG A 172 13.20 20.01 -16.83
CA ARG A 172 12.71 21.38 -17.01
C ARG A 172 11.19 21.39 -17.10
N LEU A 173 10.55 22.34 -16.40
CA LEU A 173 9.09 22.49 -16.44
C LEU A 173 8.57 22.74 -17.87
N ALA A 174 9.36 23.43 -18.71
CA ALA A 174 9.03 23.64 -20.11
C ALA A 174 8.90 22.31 -20.90
N GLN A 175 9.76 21.32 -20.61
CA GLN A 175 9.70 20.00 -21.25
C GLN A 175 8.42 19.25 -20.83
N LEU A 176 8.02 19.34 -19.56
CA LEU A 176 6.76 18.76 -19.08
C LEU A 176 5.55 19.42 -19.74
N ARG A 177 5.55 20.75 -19.89
CA ARG A 177 4.46 21.49 -20.56
C ARG A 177 4.29 21.06 -22.01
N GLN A 178 5.39 20.84 -22.73
CA GLN A 178 5.34 20.32 -24.11
C GLN A 178 4.73 18.91 -24.19
N GLN A 179 4.84 18.12 -23.12
CA GLN A 179 4.30 16.77 -23.01
C GLN A 179 2.94 16.71 -22.31
N PHE A 180 2.24 17.84 -22.16
CA PHE A 180 0.97 17.90 -21.42
C PHE A 180 -0.08 16.94 -21.97
N VAL A 181 -0.26 16.86 -23.30
CA VAL A 181 -1.27 15.99 -23.92
C VAL A 181 -0.98 14.50 -23.65
N PRO A 182 0.23 13.97 -23.93
CA PRO A 182 0.58 12.60 -23.52
C PRO A 182 0.39 12.33 -22.03
N LEU A 183 0.80 13.27 -21.17
CA LEU A 183 0.64 13.12 -19.71
C LEU A 183 -0.84 13.10 -19.29
N ALA A 184 -1.68 13.94 -19.88
CA ALA A 184 -3.12 13.97 -19.61
C ALA A 184 -3.81 12.67 -20.03
N VAL A 185 -3.48 12.12 -21.21
CA VAL A 185 -3.98 10.81 -21.67
C VAL A 185 -3.57 9.70 -20.70
N HIS A 186 -2.34 9.74 -20.21
CA HIS A 186 -1.82 8.74 -19.29
C HIS A 186 -2.34 8.90 -17.85
N ALA A 187 -2.72 10.12 -17.46
CA ALA A 187 -3.46 10.38 -16.22
C ALA A 187 -4.88 9.82 -16.30
N LEU A 188 -5.56 10.00 -17.45
CA LEU A 188 -6.85 9.38 -17.71
C LEU A 188 -6.74 7.85 -17.70
N LEU A 189 -5.68 7.28 -18.26
CA LEU A 189 -5.41 5.83 -18.18
C LEU A 189 -5.26 5.35 -16.74
N ILE A 190 -4.56 6.10 -15.88
CA ILE A 190 -4.45 5.74 -14.45
C ILE A 190 -5.84 5.75 -13.80
N ALA A 191 -6.64 6.79 -14.03
CA ALA A 191 -8.00 6.86 -13.49
C ALA A 191 -8.88 5.71 -14.01
N ALA A 192 -8.80 5.40 -15.31
CA ALA A 192 -9.55 4.32 -15.94
C ALA A 192 -9.16 2.93 -15.43
N LEU A 193 -7.94 2.73 -14.94
CA LEU A 193 -7.50 1.46 -14.36
C LEU A 193 -7.77 1.38 -12.85
N ALA A 194 -7.61 2.49 -12.14
CA ALA A 194 -7.69 2.52 -10.68
C ALA A 194 -9.12 2.70 -10.15
N PHE A 195 -9.93 3.56 -10.77
CA PHE A 195 -11.23 3.95 -10.24
C PHE A 195 -12.38 2.96 -10.47
N PRO A 196 -12.42 2.12 -11.52
CA PRO A 196 -13.57 1.23 -11.74
C PRO A 196 -13.91 0.37 -10.53
N TRP A 197 -12.90 -0.16 -9.82
CA TRP A 197 -13.14 -0.96 -8.63
C TRP A 197 -13.88 -0.17 -7.54
N PHE A 198 -13.48 1.08 -7.28
CA PHE A 198 -14.14 1.93 -6.29
C PHE A 198 -15.58 2.25 -6.69
N PHE A 199 -15.85 2.46 -7.98
CA PHE A 199 -17.21 2.65 -8.49
C PHE A 199 -18.06 1.39 -8.30
N VAL A 200 -17.53 0.22 -8.62
CA VAL A 200 -18.26 -1.04 -8.44
C VAL A 200 -18.54 -1.30 -6.97
N VAL A 201 -17.56 -1.09 -6.08
CA VAL A 201 -17.76 -1.24 -4.64
C VAL A 201 -18.83 -0.28 -4.13
N ARG A 202 -18.82 0.98 -4.57
CA ARG A 202 -19.83 1.96 -4.18
C ARG A 202 -21.23 1.59 -4.69
N ALA A 203 -21.32 1.00 -5.89
CA ALA A 203 -22.58 0.57 -6.48
C ALA A 203 -23.16 -0.67 -5.80
N LEU A 204 -22.32 -1.63 -5.39
CA LEU A 204 -22.75 -2.89 -4.78
C LEU A 204 -22.93 -2.78 -3.25
N TYR A 205 -22.10 -1.99 -2.58
CA TYR A 205 -22.07 -1.87 -1.12
C TYR A 205 -22.04 -0.39 -0.70
N PRO A 206 -23.12 0.37 -0.96
CA PRO A 206 -23.16 1.80 -0.71
C PRO A 206 -22.90 2.13 0.77
N ASP A 207 -23.56 1.44 1.70
CA ASP A 207 -23.44 1.70 3.14
C ASP A 207 -22.03 1.43 3.66
N ALA A 208 -21.43 0.31 3.24
CA ALA A 208 -20.07 -0.05 3.64
C ALA A 208 -19.03 0.94 3.09
N ALA A 209 -19.23 1.43 1.87
CA ALA A 209 -18.37 2.45 1.28
C ALA A 209 -18.47 3.80 2.02
N ASP A 210 -19.68 4.22 2.40
CA ASP A 210 -19.89 5.47 3.15
C ASP A 210 -19.26 5.41 4.54
N LEU A 211 -19.38 4.28 5.24
CA LEU A 211 -18.74 4.06 6.53
C LEU A 211 -17.21 4.13 6.44
N VAL A 212 -16.61 3.49 5.45
CA VAL A 212 -15.15 3.54 5.23
C VAL A 212 -14.70 4.97 4.90
N LEU A 213 -15.48 5.69 4.07
CA LEU A 213 -15.16 7.07 3.73
C LEU A 213 -15.26 7.99 4.95
N ALA A 214 -16.28 7.82 5.79
CA ALA A 214 -16.42 8.57 7.04
C ALA A 214 -15.25 8.31 7.99
N ASP A 215 -14.87 7.05 8.21
CA ASP A 215 -13.72 6.65 9.05
C ASP A 215 -12.40 7.23 8.52
N GLU A 216 -12.18 7.20 7.20
CA GLU A 216 -11.00 7.79 6.57
C GLU A 216 -10.99 9.33 6.71
N LEU A 217 -12.13 10.01 6.62
CA LEU A 217 -12.22 11.46 6.80
C LEU A 217 -12.04 11.87 8.27
N GLU A 218 -12.55 11.07 9.21
CA GLU A 218 -12.37 11.31 10.65
C GLU A 218 -10.93 11.05 11.10
N SER A 219 -10.35 9.93 10.69
CA SER A 219 -8.94 9.59 10.97
C SER A 219 -7.98 10.57 10.32
N ARG A 220 -8.37 11.19 9.20
CA ARG A 220 -7.61 12.23 8.51
C ARG A 220 -8.08 13.65 8.82
N ARG A 221 -8.76 13.95 9.94
CA ARG A 221 -9.01 15.36 10.30
C ARG A 221 -7.67 16.12 10.45
N PHE A 222 -7.32 16.81 9.37
CA PHE A 222 -6.02 17.30 8.90
C PHE A 222 -5.40 18.49 9.68
N PHE A 223 -5.81 18.77 10.94
CA PHE A 223 -5.35 19.98 11.66
C PHE A 223 -4.75 19.77 13.05
N ASN A 224 -4.35 18.54 13.41
CA ASN A 224 -3.34 18.36 14.44
C ASN A 224 -1.97 18.23 13.75
N PHE A 225 -1.44 19.35 13.25
CA PHE A 225 0.01 19.51 13.06
C PHE A 225 0.66 19.46 14.44
N SER A 226 0.74 18.25 15.02
CA SER A 226 1.44 18.06 16.27
C SER A 226 2.91 18.39 16.02
N PRO A 227 3.53 19.27 16.82
CA PRO A 227 4.96 19.56 16.75
C PRO A 227 5.81 18.28 16.75
N GLY A 228 5.30 17.20 17.34
CA GLY A 228 5.93 15.88 17.32
C GLY A 228 6.13 15.29 15.93
N ILE A 229 5.19 15.46 14.98
CA ILE A 229 5.35 14.94 13.61
C ILE A 229 6.44 15.71 12.88
N LEU A 230 6.50 17.02 13.06
CA LEU A 230 7.55 17.87 12.48
C LEU A 230 8.92 17.51 13.07
N LEU A 231 9.00 17.31 14.38
CA LEU A 231 10.21 16.89 15.09
C LEU A 231 10.64 15.46 14.72
N SER A 232 9.70 14.54 14.47
CA SER A 232 10.00 13.20 13.96
C SER A 232 10.53 13.25 12.53
N LEU A 233 9.93 14.06 11.66
CA LEU A 233 10.44 14.27 10.30
C LEU A 233 11.82 14.94 10.32
N LEU A 234 12.07 15.87 11.24
CA LEU A 234 13.36 16.52 11.42
C LEU A 234 14.43 15.53 11.91
N ASN A 235 14.10 14.66 12.87
CA ASN A 235 15.02 13.61 13.34
C ASN A 235 15.28 12.54 12.28
N ILE A 236 14.31 12.24 11.41
CA ILE A 236 14.50 11.34 10.27
C ILE A 236 15.37 12.00 9.19
N ALA A 237 15.19 13.30 8.95
CA ALA A 237 15.97 14.07 7.97
C ALA A 237 17.39 14.38 8.45
N LEU A 238 17.59 14.51 9.77
CA LEU A 238 18.86 14.81 10.42
C LEU A 238 19.07 13.80 11.56
N PRO A 239 19.46 12.55 11.28
CA PRO A 239 19.68 11.54 12.32
C PRO A 239 20.78 11.92 13.33
N TRP A 240 21.58 12.95 13.03
CA TRP A 240 22.57 13.55 13.91
C TRP A 240 22.06 14.74 14.75
N SER A 241 20.80 15.19 14.61
CA SER A 241 20.26 16.29 15.44
C SER A 241 19.98 15.88 16.89
N SER A 242 20.01 14.59 17.21
CA SER A 242 19.84 14.05 18.55
C SER A 242 21.17 13.95 19.33
N SER A 243 21.93 15.04 19.38
CA SER A 243 23.06 15.17 20.30
C SER A 243 23.05 16.52 21.00
N SER A 244 21.99 16.81 21.75
CA SER A 244 22.00 17.63 22.98
C SER A 244 20.58 17.95 23.43
N SER A 245 20.33 17.88 24.74
CA SER A 245 19.14 18.33 25.47
C SER A 245 17.88 17.43 25.47
N LEU A 246 17.98 16.25 26.08
CA LEU A 246 16.86 15.74 26.89
C LEU A 246 16.96 16.41 28.27
N PRO A 247 16.00 17.26 28.71
CA PRO A 247 15.98 17.73 30.08
C PRO A 247 15.66 16.57 31.04
N PRO A 248 16.30 16.48 32.22
CA PRO A 248 16.03 15.41 33.16
C PRO A 248 14.70 15.64 33.87
N GLY A 249 13.86 14.61 33.89
CA GLY A 249 12.81 14.48 34.90
C GLY A 249 11.40 14.87 34.46
N ARG A 250 10.61 13.86 34.11
CA ARG A 250 9.37 13.51 34.85
C ARG A 250 9.06 12.04 34.56
N ARG A 251 9.40 11.16 35.52
CA ARG A 251 8.73 9.86 35.66
C ARG A 251 7.28 10.15 36.03
N GLY A 252 6.45 10.39 35.02
CA GLY A 252 5.00 10.44 35.15
C GLY A 252 4.43 9.17 34.54
N SER A 253 3.82 8.34 35.37
CA SER A 253 3.07 7.14 34.99
C SER A 253 1.94 7.49 34.01
N ALA A 254 2.22 7.53 32.72
CA ALA A 254 1.19 7.51 31.68
C ALA A 254 0.94 6.05 31.31
N ARG A 255 -0.02 5.43 32.03
CA ARG A 255 -0.74 4.27 31.48
C ARG A 255 -1.38 4.76 30.19
N TYR A 256 -0.89 4.30 29.05
CA TYR A 256 -1.69 4.29 27.84
C TYR A 256 -2.95 3.48 28.16
N PRO A 257 -4.17 4.01 28.01
CA PRO A 257 -5.32 3.14 27.90
C PRO A 257 -5.11 2.34 26.61
N ILE A 258 -4.82 1.04 26.78
CA ILE A 258 -5.09 0.05 25.76
C ILE A 258 -6.60 0.18 25.51
N VAL A 259 -6.98 0.93 24.47
CA VAL A 259 -8.35 0.88 23.96
C VAL A 259 -8.46 -0.48 23.27
N CYS A 260 -8.74 -1.49 24.09
CA CYS A 260 -9.39 -2.72 23.68
C CYS A 260 -10.72 -2.32 23.05
N CYS A 261 -10.75 -2.12 21.74
CA CYS A 261 -12.01 -2.08 20.99
C CYS A 261 -12.49 -3.53 20.77
N CYS A 262 -12.77 -4.22 21.89
CA CYS A 262 -13.47 -5.51 21.98
C CYS A 262 -14.54 -5.35 23.06
N SER A 263 -15.40 -4.36 22.90
CA SER A 263 -16.58 -4.16 23.74
C SER A 263 -17.63 -3.38 22.96
N GLY A 264 -18.24 -4.08 22.01
CA GLY A 264 -19.31 -3.56 21.15
C GLY A 264 -20.23 -4.63 20.58
N PHE A 265 -20.24 -5.83 21.16
CA PHE A 265 -21.22 -6.89 20.87
C PHE A 265 -21.52 -7.65 22.18
N ARG A 266 -22.17 -6.97 23.13
CA ARG A 266 -23.02 -7.59 24.13
C ARG A 266 -24.28 -6.74 24.19
N HIS A 267 -25.30 -7.19 23.47
CA HIS A 267 -26.73 -7.00 23.73
C HIS A 267 -27.50 -7.34 22.45
N LEU A 268 -27.54 -8.64 22.13
CA LEU A 268 -28.69 -9.22 21.43
C LEU A 268 -29.36 -10.14 22.45
N PRO A 269 -30.67 -9.98 22.73
CA PRO A 269 -31.38 -10.87 23.64
C PRO A 269 -31.49 -12.27 23.01
N ALA A 270 -31.12 -13.29 23.79
CA ALA A 270 -31.35 -14.68 23.43
C ALA A 270 -32.87 -14.95 23.36
N PRO A 271 -33.35 -15.77 22.41
CA PRO A 271 -34.72 -16.25 22.43
C PRO A 271 -34.90 -17.23 23.61
N SER A 272 -35.86 -16.95 24.48
CA SER A 272 -36.28 -17.86 25.54
C SER A 272 -37.06 -19.06 24.98
N PRO A 273 -36.99 -20.25 25.61
CA PRO A 273 -37.62 -21.46 25.12
C PRO A 273 -39.09 -21.50 25.55
N SER A 274 -40.02 -21.30 24.61
CA SER A 274 -41.45 -21.57 24.85
C SER A 274 -41.81 -22.99 24.36
N SER A 275 -41.98 -23.87 25.34
CA SER A 275 -42.99 -24.95 25.41
C SER A 275 -43.39 -25.67 24.11
N ARG A 276 -42.86 -26.89 23.93
CA ARG A 276 -43.62 -27.98 23.28
C ARG A 276 -44.76 -28.42 24.20
N ALA A 277 -45.99 -28.20 23.77
CA ALA A 277 -47.17 -29.02 24.05
C ALA A 277 -47.85 -29.21 22.68
N SER A 278 -47.82 -30.39 22.07
CA SER A 278 -48.78 -31.50 22.26
C SER A 278 -50.21 -31.12 21.87
N THR A 279 -50.82 -31.97 21.03
CA THR A 279 -52.19 -32.00 20.44
C THR A 279 -52.42 -31.06 19.24
N ALA A 280 -52.96 -31.47 18.08
CA ALA A 280 -53.67 -32.69 17.68
C ALA A 280 -53.61 -32.89 16.15
N THR A 281 -53.36 -34.13 15.71
CA THR A 281 -54.22 -34.97 14.81
C THR A 281 -53.49 -36.28 14.54
#